data_AF-A0A7H8QL61-F1
#
_entry.id   AF-A0A7H8QL61-F1
#
_cell.length_a   1.000
_cell.length_b   1.000
_cell.length_c   1.000
_cell.angle_alpha   90.00
_cell.angle_beta   90.00
_cell.angle_gamma   90.00
#
_symmetry.space_group_name_H-M   'P 1'
#
loop_
_entity.id
_entity.type
_entity.pdbx_description
1 polymer ?
#
loop_
_entity_poly.entity_id
_entity_poly.type
_entity_poly.pdbx_seq_one_letter_code
_entity_poly.pdbx_strand_id
1 'polypeptide(L)'
;MTQTHFDHEMDVVSGDLWTGQRNPGRLDGQHDQDVDDQRLLPAFKAALLSQHQSRCTDYLASAPPELLRTLTSPSNSRPSFPTSYFESVAQPPLNEEVERLSRLYLANVHTQLHFLNGISADSVSLTEQCLSLAAAALGSISIGDTVNGAWLCRLSARSMFAGLALDNRRARNHHVILAGLIQQTVAAMIHNTDTWRHTNITRGFPNGMMKRLYSSDNRQEITHGRSLITYALLIDTVRSLHFGVPASIARSLADVPCFPQNGSFSQLLSTTIFGSSRAQWLPYSEEDALLLLLLIFSEEQVWRTMMFNDSHQACFSGDSASANSVGHLKSIQRTLRRWKAEYMDQASPELKAFYHFCEMYLLFKNLESLPDVAGYRRKQKKSRKDLQGLTHTTATTSDDENERTQASHHAWLLLEHISARSTPAAVWLPVILYMAALVVWYDICSRQGSRSHGSMMVLHLFVKELRGMHWPCCLDMATNLEQLASQTGNV
;
A
#
# COMPACT_ATOMS: atom_id res chain seq x y z
N MET A 1 22.56 59.55 27.54
CA MET A 1 21.34 58.78 27.87
C MET A 1 20.59 58.59 26.56
N THR A 2 20.84 57.47 25.91
CA THR A 2 20.35 57.10 24.58
C THR A 2 19.63 55.78 24.76
N GLN A 3 18.33 55.76 24.45
CA GLN A 3 17.43 54.63 24.69
C GLN A 3 17.21 53.92 23.35
N THR A 4 17.81 52.75 23.18
CA THR A 4 17.59 51.85 22.04
C THR A 4 16.46 50.88 22.36
N HIS A 5 15.37 50.98 21.61
CA HIS A 5 14.33 49.97 21.52
C HIS A 5 14.89 48.77 20.74
N PHE A 6 14.94 47.60 21.38
CA PHE A 6 15.14 46.31 20.72
C PHE A 6 13.80 45.56 20.78
N ASP A 7 13.15 45.44 19.64
CA ASP A 7 12.07 44.48 19.43
C ASP A 7 12.71 43.10 19.20
N HIS A 8 12.37 42.14 20.06
CA HIS A 8 12.73 40.74 19.89
C HIS A 8 11.57 40.04 19.18
N GLU A 9 11.65 39.95 17.85
CA GLU A 9 10.95 38.90 17.11
C GLU A 9 11.63 37.56 17.45
N MET A 10 10.88 36.68 18.14
CA MET A 10 11.27 35.28 18.27
C MET A 10 11.02 34.59 16.93
N ASP A 11 12.11 34.35 16.20
CA ASP A 11 12.14 33.37 15.12
C ASP A 11 11.88 31.97 15.70
N VAL A 12 10.62 31.55 15.64
CA VAL A 12 10.25 30.14 15.81
C VAL A 12 10.71 29.41 14.56
N VAL A 13 11.92 28.86 14.62
CA VAL A 13 12.44 27.90 13.65
C VAL A 13 11.54 26.67 13.67
N SER A 14 10.56 26.65 12.76
CA SER A 14 9.71 25.50 12.52
C SER A 14 10.47 24.46 11.72
N GLY A 15 10.69 23.30 12.34
CA GLY A 15 11.39 22.16 11.75
C GLY A 15 10.67 21.54 10.56
N ASP A 16 11.49 21.00 9.65
CA ASP A 16 11.19 19.98 8.63
C ASP A 16 9.88 20.14 7.84
N LEU A 17 9.80 21.23 7.08
CA LEU A 17 9.01 21.25 5.85
C LEU A 17 9.71 20.37 4.80
N TRP A 18 9.05 19.28 4.40
CA TRP A 18 9.46 18.44 3.27
C TRP A 18 9.85 19.30 2.06
N THR A 19 11.00 19.01 1.45
CA THR A 19 11.46 19.70 0.23
C THR A 19 10.37 19.65 -0.85
N GLY A 20 9.79 20.81 -1.16
CA GLY A 20 8.71 20.95 -2.15
C GLY A 20 7.30 21.20 -1.58
N GLN A 21 7.11 21.20 -0.25
CA GLN A 21 5.85 21.61 0.35
C GLN A 21 5.77 23.15 0.37
N ARG A 22 5.37 23.76 -0.74
CA ARG A 22 4.95 25.17 -0.74
C ARG A 22 3.67 25.28 0.10
N ASN A 23 3.65 26.16 1.10
CA ASN A 23 2.40 26.59 1.70
C ASN A 23 1.55 27.18 0.56
N PRO A 24 0.36 26.62 0.25
CA PRO A 24 -0.47 27.13 -0.83
C PRO A 24 -0.69 28.62 -0.56
N GLY A 25 -0.13 29.45 -1.43
CA GLY A 25 -0.20 30.88 -1.28
C GLY A 25 -1.60 31.35 -1.60
N ARG A 26 -2.00 32.50 -1.07
CA ARG A 26 -3.26 33.17 -1.46
C ARG A 26 -3.40 33.31 -2.99
N LEU A 27 -2.26 33.39 -3.69
CA LEU A 27 -2.14 33.47 -5.14
C LEU A 27 -2.45 32.15 -5.88
N ASP A 28 -2.22 30.97 -5.26
CA ASP A 28 -2.51 29.68 -5.90
C ASP A 28 -4.03 29.45 -6.02
N GLY A 29 -4.79 29.98 -5.07
CA GLY A 29 -6.25 30.03 -5.16
C GLY A 29 -6.78 31.13 -6.08
N GLN A 30 -6.02 32.21 -6.31
CA GLN A 30 -6.46 33.33 -7.16
C GLN A 30 -6.29 33.03 -8.65
N HIS A 31 -5.21 32.36 -9.08
CA HIS A 31 -5.04 32.00 -10.49
C HIS A 31 -6.01 30.92 -10.99
N ASP A 32 -6.48 30.02 -10.11
CA ASP A 32 -7.57 29.08 -10.42
C ASP A 32 -8.97 29.70 -10.26
N GLN A 33 -9.08 30.85 -9.58
CA GLN A 33 -10.34 31.60 -9.38
C GLN A 33 -10.53 32.77 -10.33
N ASP A 34 -9.61 33.01 -11.27
CA ASP A 34 -9.80 33.91 -12.41
C ASP A 34 -10.77 33.29 -13.46
N VAL A 35 -11.79 32.56 -13.00
CA VAL A 35 -12.99 32.22 -13.78
C VAL A 35 -14.04 33.26 -13.40
N ASP A 36 -14.52 33.99 -14.40
CA ASP A 36 -15.36 35.20 -14.32
C ASP A 36 -16.68 35.08 -13.52
N ASP A 37 -17.01 33.93 -12.90
CA ASP A 37 -18.28 33.82 -12.17
C ASP A 37 -18.25 32.81 -10.99
N GLN A 38 -17.77 33.28 -9.83
CA GLN A 38 -17.78 32.54 -8.56
C GLN A 38 -19.20 32.09 -8.11
N ARG A 39 -20.27 32.67 -8.67
CA ARG A 39 -21.67 32.35 -8.32
C ARG A 39 -22.10 30.97 -8.76
N LEU A 40 -21.45 30.42 -9.80
CA LEU A 40 -21.77 29.11 -10.36
C LEU A 40 -21.01 27.96 -9.70
N LEU A 41 -19.89 28.28 -9.05
CA LEU A 41 -19.04 27.29 -8.40
C LEU A 41 -19.80 26.43 -7.37
N PRO A 42 -20.71 26.96 -6.52
CA PRO A 42 -21.50 26.14 -5.61
C PRO A 42 -22.44 25.16 -6.32
N ALA A 43 -23.06 25.58 -7.42
CA ALA A 43 -24.02 24.77 -8.16
C ALA A 43 -23.31 23.72 -9.05
N PHE A 44 -22.15 24.08 -9.63
CA PHE A 44 -21.25 23.14 -10.31
C PHE A 44 -20.70 22.10 -9.34
N LYS A 45 -20.25 22.52 -8.14
CA LYS A 45 -19.90 21.60 -7.04
C LYS A 45 -21.07 20.71 -6.69
N ALA A 46 -22.26 21.26 -6.49
CA ALA A 46 -23.44 20.47 -6.15
C ALA A 46 -23.79 19.44 -7.24
N ALA A 47 -23.65 19.80 -8.51
CA ALA A 47 -23.89 18.91 -9.65
C ALA A 47 -22.83 17.80 -9.75
N LEU A 48 -21.54 18.16 -9.80
CA LEU A 48 -20.44 17.20 -9.95
C LEU A 48 -20.30 16.26 -8.74
N LEU A 49 -20.70 16.73 -7.57
CA LEU A 49 -20.64 15.94 -6.33
C LEU A 49 -21.96 15.22 -6.01
N SER A 50 -23.02 15.42 -6.82
CA SER A 50 -24.28 14.69 -6.66
C SER A 50 -24.34 13.47 -7.56
N GLN A 51 -24.88 12.37 -7.03
CA GLN A 51 -25.17 11.17 -7.84
C GLN A 51 -26.47 11.28 -8.65
N HIS A 52 -27.24 12.35 -8.43
CA HIS A 52 -28.54 12.55 -9.06
C HIS A 52 -28.42 13.42 -10.31
N GLN A 53 -28.72 12.82 -11.46
CA GLN A 53 -28.76 13.50 -12.77
C GLN A 53 -29.61 14.78 -12.75
N SER A 54 -30.66 14.85 -11.92
CA SER A 54 -31.53 16.01 -11.76
C SER A 54 -30.80 17.29 -11.34
N ARG A 55 -29.76 17.19 -10.49
CA ARG A 55 -29.00 18.38 -10.05
C ARG A 55 -28.06 18.91 -11.13
N CYS A 56 -27.58 18.07 -12.04
CA CYS A 56 -26.85 18.51 -13.23
C CYS A 56 -27.78 19.26 -14.19
N THR A 57 -29.01 18.77 -14.39
CA THR A 57 -30.00 19.47 -15.23
C THR A 57 -30.44 20.78 -14.60
N ASP A 58 -30.58 20.84 -13.27
CA ASP A 58 -30.92 22.07 -12.56
C ASP A 58 -29.78 23.10 -12.63
N TYR A 59 -28.52 22.64 -12.54
CA TYR A 59 -27.35 23.50 -12.75
C TYR A 59 -27.34 24.10 -14.15
N LEU A 60 -27.49 23.27 -15.19
CA LEU A 60 -27.52 23.74 -16.57
C LEU A 60 -28.71 24.68 -16.85
N ALA A 61 -29.86 24.41 -16.24
CA ALA A 61 -31.04 25.27 -16.37
C ALA A 61 -30.88 26.63 -15.66
N SER A 62 -30.06 26.69 -14.61
CA SER A 62 -29.78 27.92 -13.84
C SER A 62 -28.54 28.69 -14.31
N ALA A 63 -27.79 28.16 -15.28
CA ALA A 63 -26.57 28.77 -15.77
C ALA A 63 -26.86 30.04 -16.60
N PRO A 64 -26.09 31.13 -16.42
CA PRO A 64 -26.16 32.32 -17.27
C PRO A 64 -26.09 31.98 -18.76
N PRO A 65 -26.84 32.67 -19.62
CA PRO A 65 -26.82 32.45 -21.07
C PRO A 65 -25.41 32.53 -21.68
N GLU A 66 -24.53 33.38 -21.14
CA GLU A 66 -23.15 33.53 -21.56
C GLU A 66 -22.29 32.30 -21.23
N LEU A 67 -22.51 31.69 -20.06
CA LEU A 67 -21.86 30.44 -19.67
C LEU A 67 -22.37 29.29 -20.53
N LEU A 68 -23.68 29.20 -20.75
CA LEU A 68 -24.28 28.22 -21.66
C LEU A 68 -23.71 28.38 -23.06
N ARG A 69 -23.56 29.61 -23.57
CA ARG A 69 -22.87 29.88 -24.84
C ARG A 69 -21.44 29.40 -24.84
N THR A 70 -20.69 29.61 -23.76
CA THR A 70 -19.30 29.15 -23.64
C THR A 70 -19.21 27.62 -23.59
N LEU A 71 -20.11 26.96 -22.85
CA LEU A 71 -20.18 25.50 -22.71
C LEU A 71 -20.71 24.78 -23.97
N THR A 72 -21.58 25.45 -24.75
CA THR A 72 -22.18 24.90 -25.98
C THR A 72 -21.49 25.38 -27.25
N SER A 73 -20.59 26.36 -27.16
CA SER A 73 -19.83 26.85 -28.31
C SER A 73 -18.86 25.74 -28.76
N PRO A 74 -18.95 25.26 -30.02
CA PRO A 74 -18.08 24.22 -30.55
C PRO A 74 -16.63 24.68 -30.79
N SER A 75 -16.25 25.86 -30.26
CA SER A 75 -14.86 26.30 -30.22
C SER A 75 -14.01 25.29 -29.44
N ASN A 76 -12.81 25.00 -29.96
CA ASN A 76 -11.77 24.09 -29.44
C ASN A 76 -11.27 24.37 -28.00
N SER A 77 -12.10 24.84 -27.07
CA SER A 77 -11.74 24.97 -25.67
C SER A 77 -11.60 23.58 -25.09
N ARG A 78 -10.34 23.12 -24.96
CA ARG A 78 -10.02 22.00 -24.07
C ARG A 78 -10.70 22.26 -22.73
N PRO A 79 -11.45 21.29 -22.18
CA PRO A 79 -12.07 21.42 -20.88
C PRO A 79 -11.11 22.00 -19.84
N SER A 80 -11.62 22.93 -19.03
CA SER A 80 -10.82 23.53 -17.96
C SER A 80 -10.64 22.53 -16.81
N PHE A 81 -9.60 22.74 -16.01
CA PHE A 81 -9.46 22.02 -14.74
C PHE A 81 -10.69 22.29 -13.84
N PRO A 82 -11.27 21.28 -13.15
CA PRO A 82 -10.89 19.85 -13.11
C PRO A 82 -11.62 18.97 -14.14
N THR A 83 -12.48 19.53 -15.01
CA THR A 83 -13.24 18.74 -16.01
C THR A 83 -12.35 18.04 -17.03
N SER A 84 -11.14 18.58 -17.26
CA SER A 84 -10.10 17.93 -18.09
C SER A 84 -9.71 16.54 -17.63
N TYR A 85 -9.91 16.19 -16.35
CA TYR A 85 -9.68 14.82 -15.86
C TYR A 85 -10.61 13.78 -16.51
N PHE A 86 -11.76 14.20 -17.04
CA PHE A 86 -12.76 13.32 -17.63
C PHE A 86 -12.82 13.35 -19.16
N GLU A 87 -12.01 14.18 -19.83
CA GLU A 87 -11.97 14.30 -21.31
C GLU A 87 -11.81 12.97 -22.05
N SER A 88 -11.09 12.02 -21.45
CA SER A 88 -10.81 10.70 -22.03
C SER A 88 -11.78 9.60 -21.57
N VAL A 89 -12.84 9.95 -20.82
CA VAL A 89 -13.86 8.98 -20.38
C VAL A 89 -14.96 8.96 -21.44
N ALA A 90 -14.90 7.97 -22.33
CA ALA A 90 -15.83 7.88 -23.46
C ALA A 90 -17.30 7.82 -23.02
N GLN A 91 -17.60 7.06 -21.95
CA GLN A 91 -18.92 7.01 -21.29
C GLN A 91 -18.75 6.64 -19.80
N PRO A 92 -19.49 7.27 -18.87
CA PRO A 92 -19.52 6.84 -17.48
C PRO A 92 -20.22 5.46 -17.35
N PRO A 93 -19.85 4.63 -16.36
CA PRO A 93 -20.54 3.36 -16.13
C PRO A 93 -21.99 3.60 -15.71
N LEU A 94 -22.87 2.67 -16.06
CA LEU A 94 -24.25 2.67 -15.57
C LEU A 94 -24.24 2.52 -14.04
N ASN A 95 -25.06 3.31 -13.35
CA ASN A 95 -25.13 3.28 -11.88
C ASN A 95 -25.51 1.88 -11.34
N GLU A 96 -26.42 1.19 -12.03
CA GLU A 96 -26.84 -0.18 -11.69
C GLU A 96 -25.67 -1.17 -11.71
N GLU A 97 -24.75 -1.01 -12.67
CA GLU A 97 -23.58 -1.87 -12.79
C GLU A 97 -22.55 -1.57 -11.68
N VAL A 98 -22.31 -0.29 -11.37
CA VAL A 98 -21.44 0.11 -10.25
C VAL A 98 -21.98 -0.43 -8.93
N GLU A 99 -23.29 -0.33 -8.71
CA GLU A 99 -23.95 -0.86 -7.52
C GLU A 99 -23.86 -2.39 -7.45
N ARG A 100 -24.11 -3.09 -8.56
CA ARG A 100 -23.98 -4.55 -8.64
C ARG A 100 -22.56 -5.01 -8.31
N LEU A 101 -21.54 -4.38 -8.90
CA LEU A 101 -20.14 -4.69 -8.63
C LEU A 101 -19.72 -4.32 -7.21
N SER A 102 -20.20 -3.20 -6.67
CA SER A 102 -19.93 -2.82 -5.26
C SER A 102 -20.49 -3.84 -4.28
N ARG A 103 -21.67 -4.40 -4.56
CA ARG A 103 -22.25 -5.51 -3.77
C ARG A 103 -21.40 -6.77 -3.83
N LEU A 104 -20.80 -7.08 -4.99
CA LEU A 104 -19.85 -8.20 -5.11
C LEU A 104 -18.58 -7.96 -4.28
N TYR A 105 -18.07 -6.73 -4.22
CA TYR A 105 -16.99 -6.38 -3.30
C TYR A 105 -17.37 -6.65 -1.85
N LEU A 106 -18.55 -6.19 -1.41
CA LEU A 106 -19.00 -6.41 -0.04
C LEU A 106 -19.13 -7.90 0.29
N ALA A 107 -19.73 -8.68 -0.61
CA ALA A 107 -19.96 -10.10 -0.42
C ALA A 107 -18.67 -10.93 -0.44
N ASN A 108 -17.77 -10.63 -1.38
CA ASN A 108 -16.63 -11.51 -1.69
C ASN A 108 -15.31 -11.04 -1.10
N VAL A 109 -15.16 -9.76 -0.78
CA VAL A 109 -13.85 -9.19 -0.38
C VAL A 109 -13.92 -8.54 0.99
N HIS A 110 -14.90 -7.65 1.22
CA HIS A 110 -15.00 -6.90 2.47
C HIS A 110 -15.13 -7.81 3.68
N THR A 111 -16.02 -8.80 3.61
CA THR A 111 -16.25 -9.80 4.67
C THR A 111 -15.03 -10.64 4.99
N GLN A 112 -14.11 -10.78 4.03
CA GLN A 112 -12.92 -11.61 4.19
C GLN A 112 -11.69 -10.80 4.66
N LEU A 113 -11.77 -9.47 4.59
CA LEU A 113 -10.75 -8.58 5.11
C LEU A 113 -11.11 -8.18 6.55
N HIS A 114 -10.66 -8.97 7.53
CA HIS A 114 -11.04 -8.83 8.94
C HIS A 114 -10.93 -7.40 9.50
N PHE A 115 -9.95 -6.62 9.06
CA PHE A 115 -9.77 -5.22 9.48
C PHE A 115 -10.80 -4.26 8.87
N LEU A 116 -11.45 -4.59 7.76
CA LEU A 116 -12.56 -3.80 7.23
C LEU A 116 -13.86 -4.07 7.98
N ASN A 117 -13.96 -5.11 8.81
CA ASN A 117 -15.18 -5.35 9.60
C ASN A 117 -15.48 -4.23 10.60
N GLY A 118 -14.45 -3.47 11.04
CA GLY A 118 -14.63 -2.27 11.85
C GLY A 118 -15.19 -1.07 11.06
N ILE A 119 -15.22 -1.16 9.73
CA ILE A 119 -15.81 -0.18 8.83
C ILE A 119 -17.19 -0.71 8.45
N SER A 120 -18.26 -0.04 8.92
CA SER A 120 -19.62 -0.50 8.62
C SER A 120 -19.82 -0.65 7.12
N ALA A 121 -20.46 -1.75 6.67
CA ALA A 121 -20.86 -1.90 5.28
C ALA A 121 -21.77 -0.73 4.82
N ASP A 122 -22.51 -0.12 5.75
CA ASP A 122 -23.32 1.07 5.51
C ASP A 122 -22.47 2.33 5.27
N SER A 123 -21.22 2.38 5.76
CA SER A 123 -20.28 3.45 5.40
C SER A 123 -19.74 3.30 3.98
N VAL A 124 -19.85 2.10 3.39
CA VAL A 124 -19.69 1.89 1.95
C VAL A 124 -20.96 2.30 1.20
N SER A 125 -21.96 2.91 1.86
CA SER A 125 -23.12 3.49 1.18
C SER A 125 -22.65 4.37 0.03
N LEU A 126 -23.29 4.18 -1.12
CA LEU A 126 -22.88 4.70 -2.42
C LEU A 126 -22.77 6.23 -2.46
N THR A 127 -23.07 6.96 -1.39
CA THR A 127 -23.07 8.43 -1.32
C THR A 127 -21.84 9.12 -1.93
N GLU A 128 -20.64 8.54 -1.75
CA GLU A 128 -19.42 9.04 -2.39
C GLU A 128 -19.09 8.26 -3.67
N GLN A 129 -19.12 8.96 -4.80
CA GLN A 129 -18.89 8.37 -6.13
C GLN A 129 -17.50 7.71 -6.24
N CYS A 130 -16.46 8.34 -5.68
CA CYS A 130 -15.10 7.77 -5.73
C CYS A 130 -15.02 6.43 -4.99
N LEU A 131 -15.65 6.31 -3.80
CA LEU A 131 -15.69 5.07 -3.04
C LEU A 131 -16.49 3.99 -3.78
N SER A 132 -17.66 4.34 -4.31
CA SER A 132 -18.49 3.43 -5.11
C SER A 132 -17.73 2.85 -6.30
N LEU A 133 -17.00 3.68 -7.03
CA LEU A 133 -16.17 3.25 -8.16
C LEU A 133 -14.98 2.39 -7.71
N ALA A 134 -14.36 2.69 -6.56
CA ALA A 134 -13.26 1.88 -6.02
C ALA A 134 -13.76 0.50 -5.57
N ALA A 135 -14.90 0.45 -4.86
CA ALA A 135 -15.56 -0.79 -4.46
C ALA A 135 -15.96 -1.62 -5.69
N ALA A 136 -16.59 -1.00 -6.69
CA ALA A 136 -16.92 -1.65 -7.95
C ALA A 136 -15.67 -2.18 -8.69
N ALA A 137 -14.55 -1.45 -8.67
CA ALA A 137 -13.30 -1.91 -9.26
C ALA A 137 -12.81 -3.22 -8.62
N LEU A 138 -12.82 -3.29 -7.29
CA LEU A 138 -12.39 -4.48 -6.56
C LEU A 138 -13.41 -5.63 -6.68
N GLY A 139 -14.71 -5.31 -6.75
CA GLY A 139 -15.76 -6.28 -7.04
C GLY A 139 -15.68 -6.87 -8.45
N SER A 140 -15.27 -6.08 -9.44
CA SER A 140 -14.98 -6.56 -10.80
C SER A 140 -13.79 -7.52 -10.81
N ILE A 141 -12.75 -7.21 -10.03
CA ILE A 141 -11.57 -8.07 -9.89
C ILE A 141 -11.91 -9.39 -9.21
N SER A 142 -12.78 -9.39 -8.20
CA SER A 142 -13.13 -10.62 -7.47
C SER A 142 -13.88 -11.64 -8.33
N ILE A 143 -14.45 -11.22 -9.46
CA ILE A 143 -15.06 -12.10 -10.48
C ILE A 143 -14.15 -12.34 -11.69
N GLY A 144 -12.89 -11.90 -11.65
CA GLY A 144 -11.89 -12.11 -12.70
C GLY A 144 -11.87 -11.07 -13.82
N ASP A 145 -12.74 -10.05 -13.80
CA ASP A 145 -12.75 -8.98 -14.80
C ASP A 145 -11.76 -7.86 -14.45
N THR A 146 -10.50 -8.11 -14.79
CA THR A 146 -9.36 -7.21 -14.52
C THR A 146 -9.37 -5.95 -15.39
N VAL A 147 -9.92 -6.02 -16.61
CA VAL A 147 -9.93 -4.89 -17.55
C VAL A 147 -10.91 -3.83 -17.06
N ASN A 148 -12.13 -4.24 -16.73
CA ASN A 148 -13.14 -3.35 -16.16
C ASN A 148 -12.70 -2.86 -14.77
N GLY A 149 -12.15 -3.74 -13.92
CA GLY A 149 -11.60 -3.35 -12.62
C GLY A 149 -10.53 -2.26 -12.72
N ALA A 150 -9.56 -2.40 -13.64
CA ALA A 150 -8.54 -1.39 -13.87
C ALA A 150 -9.12 -0.06 -14.39
N TRP A 151 -10.13 -0.12 -15.26
CA TRP A 151 -10.82 1.07 -15.77
C TRP A 151 -11.60 1.80 -14.66
N LEU A 152 -12.40 1.09 -13.87
CA LEU A 152 -13.14 1.63 -12.72
C LEU A 152 -12.18 2.24 -11.68
N CYS A 153 -11.04 1.61 -11.42
CA CYS A 153 -10.01 2.14 -10.53
C CYS A 153 -9.46 3.49 -11.01
N ARG A 154 -9.17 3.62 -12.31
CA ARG A 154 -8.73 4.90 -12.90
C ARG A 154 -9.83 5.96 -12.84
N LEU A 155 -11.09 5.58 -13.08
CA LEU A 155 -12.21 6.50 -12.98
C LEU A 155 -12.42 6.98 -11.55
N SER A 156 -12.32 6.07 -10.57
CA SER A 156 -12.37 6.38 -9.14
C SER A 156 -11.28 7.38 -8.74
N ALA A 157 -10.04 7.19 -9.22
CA ALA A 157 -8.94 8.12 -8.96
C ALA A 157 -9.23 9.52 -9.53
N ARG A 158 -9.75 9.60 -10.76
CA ARG A 158 -10.15 10.87 -11.39
C ARG A 158 -11.28 11.56 -10.64
N SER A 159 -12.31 10.81 -10.23
CA SER A 159 -13.39 11.32 -9.37
C SER A 159 -12.87 11.85 -8.03
N MET A 160 -11.89 11.17 -7.43
CA MET A 160 -11.23 11.65 -6.22
C MET A 160 -10.51 12.99 -6.45
N PHE A 161 -9.68 13.09 -7.50
CA PHE A 161 -8.96 14.32 -7.83
C PHE A 161 -9.88 15.48 -8.13
N ALA A 162 -10.93 15.25 -8.92
CA ALA A 162 -11.93 16.27 -9.21
C ALA A 162 -12.65 16.72 -7.93
N GLY A 163 -13.03 15.78 -7.06
CA GLY A 163 -13.64 16.09 -5.77
C GLY A 163 -12.73 16.93 -4.87
N LEU A 164 -11.44 16.59 -4.79
CA LEU A 164 -10.44 17.33 -4.01
C LEU A 164 -10.17 18.73 -4.59
N ALA A 165 -10.02 18.83 -5.90
CA ALA A 165 -9.83 20.10 -6.60
C ALA A 165 -10.99 21.08 -6.35
N LEU A 166 -12.21 20.57 -6.34
CA LEU A 166 -13.40 21.37 -6.07
C LEU A 166 -13.57 21.70 -4.59
N ASP A 167 -13.37 20.73 -3.71
CA ASP A 167 -13.55 20.92 -2.29
C ASP A 167 -12.50 20.16 -1.47
N ASN A 168 -11.42 20.87 -1.15
CA ASN A 168 -10.39 20.38 -0.26
C ASN A 168 -10.90 19.99 1.14
N ARG A 169 -12.11 20.41 1.56
CA ARG A 169 -12.69 19.93 2.82
C ARG A 169 -13.08 18.46 2.75
N ARG A 170 -13.40 17.95 1.54
CA ARG A 170 -13.60 16.51 1.30
C ARG A 170 -12.34 15.68 1.52
N ALA A 171 -11.17 16.32 1.58
CA ALA A 171 -9.93 15.70 2.04
C ALA A 171 -9.98 15.28 3.53
N ARG A 172 -11.08 15.55 4.26
CA ARG A 172 -11.31 15.07 5.62
C ARG A 172 -12.36 13.95 5.70
N ASN A 173 -12.81 13.42 4.55
CA ASN A 173 -13.79 12.34 4.52
C ASN A 173 -13.08 10.97 4.53
N HIS A 174 -13.41 10.13 5.52
CA HIS A 174 -12.88 8.77 5.64
C HIS A 174 -13.26 7.89 4.43
N HIS A 175 -14.38 8.16 3.75
CA HIS A 175 -14.75 7.47 2.50
C HIS A 175 -13.71 7.68 1.39
N VAL A 176 -13.12 8.89 1.31
CA VAL A 176 -12.09 9.21 0.31
C VAL A 176 -10.77 8.49 0.64
N ILE A 177 -10.41 8.40 1.93
CA ILE A 177 -9.27 7.61 2.40
C ILE A 177 -9.46 6.14 2.02
N LEU A 178 -10.62 5.57 2.37
CA LEU A 178 -10.96 4.18 2.06
C LEU A 178 -10.94 3.92 0.56
N ALA A 179 -11.50 4.82 -0.26
CA ALA A 179 -11.46 4.73 -1.71
C ALA A 179 -10.01 4.65 -2.23
N GLY A 180 -9.12 5.50 -1.71
CA GLY A 180 -7.71 5.46 -2.07
C GLY A 180 -6.97 4.18 -1.62
N LEU A 181 -7.32 3.61 -0.46
CA LEU A 181 -6.75 2.33 -0.01
C LEU A 181 -7.26 1.15 -0.86
N ILE A 182 -8.54 1.14 -1.22
CA ILE A 182 -9.11 0.15 -2.14
C ILE A 182 -8.44 0.25 -3.52
N GLN A 183 -8.22 1.45 -4.04
CA GLN A 183 -7.48 1.64 -5.30
C GLN A 183 -6.06 1.07 -5.23
N GLN A 184 -5.34 1.30 -4.12
CA GLN A 184 -4.01 0.72 -3.93
C GLN A 184 -4.04 -0.80 -3.88
N THR A 185 -5.09 -1.38 -3.28
CA THR A 185 -5.33 -2.83 -3.27
C THR A 185 -5.55 -3.36 -4.68
N VAL A 186 -6.42 -2.70 -5.47
CA VAL A 186 -6.64 -3.02 -6.88
C VAL A 186 -5.31 -3.01 -7.64
N ALA A 187 -4.50 -1.97 -7.47
CA ALA A 187 -3.21 -1.88 -8.15
C ALA A 187 -2.21 -2.95 -7.72
N ALA A 188 -2.22 -3.38 -6.46
CA ALA A 188 -1.41 -4.50 -6.00
C ALA A 188 -1.91 -5.84 -6.56
N MET A 189 -3.22 -6.01 -6.73
CA MET A 189 -3.82 -7.27 -7.18
C MET A 189 -3.84 -7.43 -8.71
N ILE A 190 -3.66 -6.36 -9.47
CA ILE A 190 -3.52 -6.40 -10.93
C ILE A 190 -2.05 -6.16 -11.29
N HIS A 191 -1.43 -7.09 -12.03
CA HIS A 191 -0.09 -6.89 -12.60
C HIS A 191 -0.12 -5.91 -13.80
N ASN A 192 -0.65 -4.69 -13.60
CA ASN A 192 -0.76 -3.67 -14.65
C ASN A 192 0.04 -2.43 -14.25
N THR A 193 1.17 -2.22 -14.95
CA THR A 193 2.08 -1.10 -14.72
C THR A 193 1.42 0.27 -14.86
N ASP A 194 0.43 0.42 -15.72
CA ASP A 194 -0.25 1.70 -15.90
C ASP A 194 -1.19 1.98 -14.73
N THR A 195 -1.91 0.96 -14.26
CA THR A 195 -2.76 1.07 -13.06
C THR A 195 -1.89 1.41 -11.85
N TRP A 196 -0.75 0.73 -11.70
CA TRP A 196 0.23 1.03 -10.65
C TRP A 196 0.78 2.47 -10.71
N ARG A 197 1.17 2.95 -11.90
CA ARG A 197 1.64 4.33 -12.08
C ARG A 197 0.57 5.33 -11.62
N HIS A 198 -0.68 5.12 -12.00
CA HIS A 198 -1.78 5.98 -11.59
C HIS A 198 -2.01 5.96 -10.08
N THR A 199 -2.01 4.78 -9.46
CA THR A 199 -2.21 4.69 -8.00
C THR A 199 -1.03 5.21 -7.19
N ASN A 200 0.18 5.19 -7.74
CA ASN A 200 1.33 5.84 -7.09
C ASN A 200 1.18 7.36 -7.05
N ILE A 201 0.61 7.96 -8.09
CA ILE A 201 0.29 9.39 -8.11
C ILE A 201 -0.76 9.70 -7.04
N THR A 202 -1.74 8.81 -6.83
CA THR A 202 -2.80 9.01 -5.83
C THR A 202 -2.39 8.65 -4.40
N ARG A 203 -1.31 7.89 -4.19
CA ARG A 203 -0.89 7.37 -2.86
C ARG A 203 -0.67 8.47 -1.83
N GLY A 204 -0.11 9.61 -2.24
CA GLY A 204 0.19 10.72 -1.33
C GLY A 204 -1.06 11.27 -0.64
N PHE A 205 -2.24 11.16 -1.28
CA PHE A 205 -3.48 11.76 -0.79
C PHE A 205 -4.03 11.03 0.43
N PRO A 206 -4.33 9.70 0.41
CA PRO A 206 -4.78 8.99 1.60
C PRO A 206 -3.83 9.18 2.78
N ASN A 207 -2.51 9.15 2.54
CA ASN A 207 -1.52 9.31 3.61
C ASN A 207 -1.59 10.70 4.25
N GLY A 208 -1.60 11.76 3.44
CA GLY A 208 -1.73 13.13 3.94
C GLY A 208 -3.07 13.39 4.63
N MET A 209 -4.15 12.77 4.12
CA MET A 209 -5.49 12.86 4.68
C MET A 209 -5.61 12.15 6.03
N MET A 210 -5.10 10.91 6.14
CA MET A 210 -5.06 10.19 7.42
C MET A 210 -4.28 10.98 8.48
N LYS A 211 -3.11 11.53 8.12
CA LYS A 211 -2.33 12.36 9.05
C LYS A 211 -3.16 13.54 9.54
N ARG A 212 -3.82 14.28 8.63
CA ARG A 212 -4.66 15.43 9.01
C ARG A 212 -5.88 15.06 9.84
N LEU A 213 -6.55 13.96 9.49
CA LEU A 213 -7.79 13.52 10.14
C LEU A 213 -7.49 13.11 11.59
N TYR A 214 -6.48 12.27 11.77
CA TYR A 214 -6.17 11.67 13.07
C TYR A 214 -5.19 12.48 13.93
N SER A 215 -4.55 13.52 13.39
CA SER A 215 -3.85 14.53 14.22
C SER A 215 -4.82 15.52 14.88
N SER A 216 -6.10 15.55 14.51
CA SER A 216 -7.09 16.39 15.18
C SER A 216 -7.60 15.70 16.46
N ASP A 217 -7.80 16.45 17.55
CA ASP A 217 -8.21 15.96 18.88
C ASP A 217 -9.60 15.27 18.95
N ASN A 218 -10.17 14.87 17.81
CA ASN A 218 -11.53 14.38 17.69
C ASN A 218 -11.64 12.88 18.05
N ARG A 219 -11.76 12.59 19.35
CA ARG A 219 -11.69 11.22 19.90
C ARG A 219 -12.79 10.25 19.46
N GLN A 220 -13.93 10.72 18.95
CA GLN A 220 -15.04 9.85 18.53
C GLN A 220 -14.79 9.12 17.19
N GLU A 221 -13.81 9.56 16.39
CA GLU A 221 -13.45 8.92 15.11
C GLU A 221 -12.36 7.83 15.25
N ILE A 222 -11.87 7.59 16.47
CA ILE A 222 -10.67 6.75 16.70
C ILE A 222 -10.88 5.27 16.34
N THR A 223 -12.06 4.69 16.58
CA THR A 223 -12.28 3.25 16.35
C THR A 223 -12.19 2.88 14.88
N HIS A 224 -12.87 3.64 14.00
CA HIS A 224 -12.75 3.48 12.55
C HIS A 224 -11.34 3.82 12.06
N GLY A 225 -10.67 4.75 12.75
CA GLY A 225 -9.29 5.13 12.47
C GLY A 225 -8.30 3.98 12.63
N ARG A 226 -8.44 3.18 13.68
CA ARG A 226 -7.55 2.03 13.89
C ARG A 226 -7.61 1.03 12.73
N SER A 227 -8.82 0.64 12.32
CA SER A 227 -9.05 -0.28 11.21
C SER A 227 -8.49 0.25 9.88
N LEU A 228 -8.75 1.54 9.59
CA LEU A 228 -8.23 2.20 8.38
C LEU A 228 -6.69 2.30 8.38
N ILE A 229 -6.08 2.61 9.52
CA ILE A 229 -4.62 2.73 9.65
C ILE A 229 -3.96 1.35 9.50
N THR A 230 -4.53 0.32 10.12
CA THR A 230 -4.05 -1.06 9.99
C THR A 230 -4.16 -1.52 8.53
N TYR A 231 -5.28 -1.23 7.86
CA TYR A 231 -5.45 -1.52 6.44
C TYR A 231 -4.42 -0.77 5.57
N ALA A 232 -4.19 0.51 5.87
CA ALA A 232 -3.23 1.32 5.15
C ALA A 232 -1.81 0.73 5.26
N LEU A 233 -1.38 0.37 6.47
CA LEU A 233 -0.07 -0.26 6.70
C LEU A 233 0.08 -1.58 5.95
N LEU A 234 -0.98 -2.41 5.97
CA LEU A 234 -1.01 -3.67 5.24
C LEU A 234 -0.83 -3.44 3.74
N ILE A 235 -1.63 -2.56 3.13
CA ILE A 235 -1.56 -2.32 1.68
C ILE A 235 -0.24 -1.68 1.28
N ASP A 236 0.30 -0.78 2.10
CA ASP A 236 1.62 -0.21 1.85
C ASP A 236 2.74 -1.26 1.94
N THR A 237 2.61 -2.22 2.85
CA THR A 237 3.49 -3.38 2.98
C THR A 237 3.42 -4.29 1.76
N VAL A 238 2.21 -4.68 1.34
CA VAL A 238 1.99 -5.52 0.16
C VAL A 238 2.53 -4.85 -1.10
N ARG A 239 2.26 -3.55 -1.27
CA ARG A 239 2.78 -2.77 -2.40
C ARG A 239 4.30 -2.67 -2.36
N SER A 240 4.88 -2.47 -1.18
CA SER A 240 6.32 -2.41 -0.98
C SER A 240 6.99 -3.71 -1.45
N LEU A 241 6.48 -4.83 -0.98
CA LEU A 241 6.93 -6.16 -1.35
C LEU A 241 6.73 -6.49 -2.83
N HIS A 242 5.56 -6.19 -3.37
CA HIS A 242 5.20 -6.59 -4.73
C HIS A 242 5.98 -5.79 -5.78
N PHE A 243 6.17 -4.48 -5.56
CA PHE A 243 6.78 -3.58 -6.53
C PHE A 243 8.21 -3.16 -6.21
N GLY A 244 8.76 -3.53 -5.05
CA GLY A 244 10.10 -3.11 -4.63
C GLY A 244 10.18 -1.60 -4.38
N VAL A 245 9.16 -1.05 -3.74
CA VAL A 245 9.05 0.39 -3.44
C VAL A 245 9.05 0.61 -1.94
N PRO A 246 9.69 1.65 -1.39
CA PRO A 246 9.70 1.83 0.06
C PRO A 246 8.28 1.97 0.65
N ALA A 247 8.05 1.27 1.75
CA ALA A 247 6.94 1.55 2.65
C ALA A 247 7.12 2.96 3.25
N SER A 248 6.03 3.71 3.33
CA SER A 248 6.00 5.11 3.74
C SER A 248 4.97 5.40 4.82
N ILE A 249 3.94 4.57 4.96
CA ILE A 249 2.80 4.86 5.83
C ILE A 249 3.22 4.82 7.30
N ALA A 250 3.95 3.78 7.71
CA ALA A 250 4.45 3.64 9.09
C ALA A 250 5.23 4.88 9.55
N ARG A 251 6.12 5.40 8.69
CA ARG A 251 6.87 6.65 8.98
C ARG A 251 5.96 7.87 8.98
N SER A 252 5.02 7.97 8.03
CA SER A 252 4.16 9.15 7.89
C SER A 252 3.13 9.29 9.02
N LEU A 253 2.73 8.16 9.63
CA LEU A 253 1.73 8.10 10.69
C LEU A 253 2.34 7.90 12.08
N ALA A 254 3.68 7.98 12.22
CA ALA A 254 4.38 7.77 13.49
C ALA A 254 3.79 8.59 14.65
N ASP A 255 3.44 9.85 14.41
CA ASP A 255 2.93 10.75 15.46
C ASP A 255 1.41 10.68 15.65
N VAL A 256 0.72 9.83 14.89
CA VAL A 256 -0.75 9.77 14.93
C VAL A 256 -1.20 9.00 16.19
N PRO A 257 -2.09 9.58 17.02
CA PRO A 257 -2.70 8.91 18.16
C PRO A 257 -3.73 7.86 17.68
N CYS A 258 -3.27 6.65 17.43
CA CYS A 258 -4.10 5.58 16.88
C CYS A 258 -4.78 4.72 17.98
N PHE A 259 -4.25 4.72 19.20
CA PHE A 259 -4.69 3.80 20.25
C PHE A 259 -5.11 4.56 21.51
N PRO A 260 -6.37 4.44 21.96
CA PRO A 260 -6.88 5.13 23.14
C PRO A 260 -6.04 4.88 24.41
N GLN A 261 -5.41 3.70 24.52
CA GLN A 261 -4.64 3.28 25.70
C GLN A 261 -3.12 3.27 25.49
N ASN A 262 -2.65 3.13 24.25
CA ASN A 262 -1.22 2.97 23.93
C ASN A 262 -0.58 4.20 23.27
N GLY A 263 -1.36 5.29 23.16
CA GLY A 263 -0.89 6.57 22.64
C GLY A 263 -0.65 6.55 21.13
N SER A 264 0.48 7.14 20.70
CA SER A 264 0.81 7.26 19.27
C SER A 264 1.32 5.97 18.65
N PHE A 265 1.26 5.90 17.33
CA PHE A 265 1.83 4.79 16.57
C PHE A 265 3.33 4.58 16.86
N SER A 266 4.10 5.66 16.98
CA SER A 266 5.51 5.67 17.36
C SER A 266 5.73 5.14 18.77
N GLN A 267 4.84 5.46 19.72
CA GLN A 267 4.89 4.89 21.06
C GLN A 267 4.61 3.39 21.06
N LEU A 268 3.60 2.93 20.31
CA LEU A 268 3.35 1.49 20.15
C LEU A 268 4.53 0.78 19.49
N LEU A 269 5.13 1.38 18.46
CA LEU A 269 6.28 0.84 17.78
C LEU A 269 7.50 0.77 18.70
N SER A 270 7.78 1.86 19.42
CA SER A 270 8.88 1.95 20.36
C SER A 270 8.73 0.94 21.50
N THR A 271 7.52 0.78 22.06
CA THR A 271 7.26 -0.23 23.10
C THR A 271 7.34 -1.66 22.56
N THR A 272 6.99 -1.87 21.29
CA THR A 272 7.06 -3.19 20.63
C THR A 272 8.51 -3.61 20.32
N ILE A 273 9.30 -2.69 19.77
CA ILE A 273 10.66 -2.99 19.27
C ILE A 273 11.74 -2.75 20.32
N PHE A 274 11.64 -1.66 21.07
CA PHE A 274 12.65 -1.23 22.05
C PHE A 274 12.18 -1.33 23.50
N GLY A 275 10.92 -1.72 23.72
CA GLY A 275 10.38 -1.88 25.06
C GLY A 275 11.10 -2.95 25.86
N SER A 276 11.09 -2.78 27.19
CA SER A 276 11.57 -3.82 28.09
C SER A 276 10.76 -5.12 27.89
N SER A 277 11.35 -6.27 28.23
CA SER A 277 10.63 -7.56 28.25
C SER A 277 9.37 -7.56 29.13
N ARG A 278 9.21 -6.56 30.00
CA ARG A 278 8.06 -6.37 30.89
C ARG A 278 6.96 -5.47 30.30
N ALA A 279 7.18 -4.82 29.15
CA ALA A 279 6.16 -4.01 28.52
C ALA A 279 4.96 -4.89 28.15
N GLN A 280 3.76 -4.58 28.65
CA GLN A 280 2.56 -5.35 28.32
C GLN A 280 2.24 -5.18 26.84
N TRP A 281 2.09 -6.30 26.14
CA TRP A 281 1.60 -6.30 24.77
C TRP A 281 0.07 -6.19 24.77
N LEU A 282 -0.48 -5.82 23.63
CA LEU A 282 -1.92 -5.82 23.41
C LEU A 282 -2.52 -7.20 23.75
N PRO A 283 -3.74 -7.27 24.29
CA PRO A 283 -4.42 -8.56 24.44
C PRO A 283 -4.59 -9.21 23.06
N TYR A 284 -4.56 -10.54 23.02
CA TYR A 284 -4.71 -11.25 21.75
C TYR A 284 -6.07 -10.93 21.11
N SER A 285 -5.99 -10.33 19.93
CA SER A 285 -7.03 -10.28 18.91
C SER A 285 -6.32 -10.53 17.58
N GLU A 286 -7.03 -11.03 16.58
CA GLU A 286 -6.42 -11.29 15.26
C GLU A 286 -5.92 -9.98 14.61
N GLU A 287 -6.64 -8.88 14.81
CA GLU A 287 -6.24 -7.54 14.35
C GLU A 287 -4.99 -7.03 15.10
N ASP A 288 -4.93 -7.21 16.42
CA ASP A 288 -3.81 -6.77 17.26
C ASP A 288 -2.54 -7.56 16.93
N ALA A 289 -2.67 -8.88 16.75
CA ALA A 289 -1.57 -9.75 16.37
C ALA A 289 -1.03 -9.40 14.97
N LEU A 290 -1.90 -9.16 13.99
CA LEU A 290 -1.53 -8.73 12.65
C LEU A 290 -0.84 -7.36 12.66
N LEU A 291 -1.44 -6.39 13.35
CA LEU A 291 -0.88 -5.04 13.49
C LEU A 291 0.55 -5.11 14.03
N LEU A 292 0.79 -5.86 15.10
CA LEU A 292 2.13 -6.02 15.67
C LEU A 292 3.10 -6.66 14.67
N LEU A 293 2.69 -7.65 13.87
CA LEU A 293 3.54 -8.19 12.79
C LEU A 293 3.85 -7.12 11.73
N LEU A 294 2.84 -6.34 11.31
CA LEU A 294 3.03 -5.26 10.33
C LEU A 294 4.00 -4.19 10.85
N LEU A 295 3.92 -3.85 12.15
CA LEU A 295 4.87 -2.94 12.80
C LEU A 295 6.30 -3.48 12.72
N ILE A 296 6.49 -4.72 13.18
CA ILE A 296 7.80 -5.38 13.19
C ILE A 296 8.36 -5.46 11.77
N PHE A 297 7.54 -5.87 10.82
CA PHE A 297 7.92 -5.97 9.42
C PHE A 297 8.27 -4.62 8.81
N SER A 298 7.49 -3.57 9.11
CA SER A 298 7.75 -2.23 8.62
C SER A 298 9.10 -1.70 9.09
N GLU A 299 9.46 -1.89 10.36
CA GLU A 299 10.77 -1.50 10.90
C GLU A 299 11.89 -2.29 10.25
N GLU A 300 11.67 -3.57 9.98
CA GLU A 300 12.64 -4.37 9.25
C GLU A 300 12.89 -3.84 7.84
N GLN A 301 11.84 -3.46 7.11
CA GLN A 301 11.99 -2.83 5.79
C GLN A 301 12.74 -1.50 5.87
N VAL A 302 12.43 -0.67 6.88
CA VAL A 302 13.12 0.60 7.12
C VAL A 302 14.61 0.37 7.37
N TRP A 303 14.95 -0.56 8.26
CA TRP A 303 16.31 -0.92 8.61
C TRP A 303 17.09 -1.43 7.38
N ARG A 304 16.51 -2.33 6.59
CA ARG A 304 17.14 -2.83 5.36
C ARG A 304 17.42 -1.73 4.36
N THR A 305 16.45 -0.85 4.14
CA THR A 305 16.60 0.29 3.22
C THR A 305 17.75 1.20 3.66
N MET A 306 17.94 1.40 4.97
CA MET A 306 19.04 2.18 5.52
C MET A 306 20.40 1.48 5.36
N MET A 307 20.45 0.15 5.48
CA MET A 307 21.69 -0.62 5.41
C MET A 307 22.18 -0.88 4.00
N PHE A 308 21.28 -1.12 3.04
CA PHE A 308 21.64 -1.60 1.69
C PHE A 308 21.60 -0.53 0.59
N ASN A 309 21.15 0.70 0.88
CA ASN A 309 21.30 1.80 -0.07
C ASN A 309 22.70 2.43 0.05
N ASP A 310 23.61 2.03 -0.84
CA ASP A 310 25.03 2.46 -0.93
C ASP A 310 25.21 3.98 -0.89
N SER A 311 24.25 4.76 -1.39
CA SER A 311 24.28 6.23 -1.36
C SER A 311 24.24 6.82 0.06
N HIS A 312 23.77 6.06 1.06
CA HIS A 312 23.82 6.48 2.46
C HIS A 312 25.06 5.95 3.19
N GLN A 313 25.63 4.80 2.79
CA GLN A 313 26.84 4.27 3.43
C GLN A 313 28.04 5.22 3.32
N ALA A 314 28.16 5.98 2.22
CA ALA A 314 29.25 6.95 2.04
C ALA A 314 29.27 8.09 3.09
N CYS A 315 28.14 8.36 3.76
CA CYS A 315 28.06 9.40 4.79
C CYS A 315 28.20 8.88 6.23
N PHE A 316 28.10 7.56 6.46
CA PHE A 316 28.08 6.95 7.80
C PHE A 316 29.34 6.13 8.11
N SER A 317 30.47 6.44 7.49
CA SER A 317 31.76 5.73 7.57
C SER A 317 32.48 5.78 8.95
N GLY A 318 31.75 5.84 10.06
CA GLY A 318 32.27 5.72 11.42
C GLY A 318 31.93 4.37 12.05
N ASP A 319 32.86 3.82 12.84
CA ASP A 319 32.72 2.52 13.52
C ASP A 319 31.43 2.37 14.36
N SER A 320 30.84 3.48 14.81
CA SER A 320 29.60 3.52 15.59
C SER A 320 28.34 3.09 14.81
N ALA A 321 28.31 3.23 13.49
CA ALA A 321 27.16 2.84 12.68
C ALA A 321 26.96 1.31 12.63
N SER A 322 28.06 0.56 12.62
CA SER A 322 28.05 -0.91 12.56
C SER A 322 27.46 -1.52 13.85
N ALA A 323 27.84 -1.02 15.03
CA ALA A 323 27.35 -1.53 16.30
C ALA A 323 25.84 -1.31 16.49
N ASN A 324 25.35 -0.13 16.08
CA ASN A 324 23.92 0.21 16.15
C ASN A 324 23.07 -0.66 15.22
N SER A 325 23.61 -1.03 14.05
CA SER A 325 22.93 -1.90 13.07
C SER A 325 22.61 -3.29 13.64
N VAL A 326 23.60 -3.91 14.29
CA VAL A 326 23.48 -5.24 14.89
C VAL A 326 22.56 -5.22 16.10
N GLY A 327 22.61 -4.15 16.91
CA GLY A 327 21.71 -3.93 18.03
C GLY A 327 20.24 -3.89 17.59
N HIS A 328 19.94 -3.14 16.51
CA HIS A 328 18.58 -3.02 15.98
C HIS A 328 18.05 -4.34 15.42
N LEU A 329 18.84 -5.07 14.62
CA LEU A 329 18.47 -6.38 14.10
C LEU A 329 18.15 -7.38 15.23
N LYS A 330 18.98 -7.41 16.29
CA LYS A 330 18.74 -8.24 17.48
C LYS A 330 17.46 -7.87 18.19
N SER A 331 17.09 -6.59 18.21
CA SER A 331 15.81 -6.14 18.78
C SER A 331 14.62 -6.62 17.95
N ILE A 332 14.65 -6.48 16.62
CA ILE A 332 13.61 -7.01 15.73
C ILE A 332 13.44 -8.53 15.93
N GLN A 333 14.53 -9.29 15.91
CA GLN A 333 14.50 -10.75 16.15
C GLN A 333 13.92 -11.11 17.52
N ARG A 334 14.30 -10.38 18.57
CA ARG A 334 13.75 -10.59 19.92
C ARG A 334 12.24 -10.34 19.94
N THR A 335 11.79 -9.26 19.28
CA THR A 335 10.38 -8.91 19.19
C THR A 335 9.59 -9.95 18.40
N LEU A 336 10.08 -10.48 17.28
CA LEU A 336 9.41 -11.60 16.58
C LEU A 336 9.32 -12.86 17.44
N ARG A 337 10.40 -13.23 18.17
CA ARG A 337 10.35 -14.38 19.08
C ARG A 337 9.32 -14.20 20.19
N ARG A 338 9.21 -12.98 20.71
CA ARG A 338 8.17 -12.64 21.69
C ARG A 338 6.77 -12.76 21.08
N TRP A 339 6.59 -12.27 19.84
CA TRP A 339 5.32 -12.44 19.12
C TRP A 339 4.93 -13.90 18.99
N LYS A 340 5.88 -14.74 18.61
CA LYS A 340 5.67 -16.19 18.55
C LYS A 340 5.24 -16.75 19.90
N ALA A 341 5.94 -16.40 20.99
CA ALA A 341 5.64 -16.93 22.31
C ALA A 341 4.24 -16.54 22.83
N GLU A 342 3.76 -15.32 22.52
CA GLU A 342 2.51 -14.79 23.05
C GLU A 342 1.29 -15.19 22.18
N TYR A 343 1.45 -15.24 20.85
CA TYR A 343 0.31 -15.34 19.93
C TYR A 343 0.30 -16.55 19.01
N MET A 344 1.42 -17.24 18.79
CA MET A 344 1.51 -18.30 17.76
C MET A 344 0.44 -19.38 17.95
N ASP A 345 0.19 -19.83 19.18
CA ASP A 345 -0.74 -20.94 19.42
C ASP A 345 -2.20 -20.57 19.08
N GLN A 346 -2.56 -19.29 19.25
CA GLN A 346 -3.91 -18.75 19.00
C GLN A 346 -4.08 -18.22 17.58
N ALA A 347 -2.97 -17.90 16.90
CA ALA A 347 -2.96 -17.28 15.59
C ALA A 347 -3.62 -18.15 14.51
N SER A 348 -4.37 -17.49 13.62
CA SER A 348 -4.92 -18.12 12.41
C SER A 348 -3.79 -18.59 11.48
N PRO A 349 -4.05 -19.56 10.59
CA PRO A 349 -3.04 -20.03 9.64
C PRO A 349 -2.44 -18.90 8.78
N GLU A 350 -3.23 -17.87 8.43
CA GLU A 350 -2.76 -16.73 7.65
C GLU A 350 -1.75 -15.86 8.42
N LEU A 351 -1.99 -15.65 9.72
CA LEU A 351 -1.03 -14.94 10.59
C LEU A 351 0.24 -15.76 10.85
N LYS A 352 0.12 -17.09 10.98
CA LYS A 352 1.27 -17.99 11.10
C LYS A 352 2.14 -17.94 9.84
N ALA A 353 1.50 -17.97 8.66
CA ALA A 353 2.17 -17.78 7.38
C ALA A 353 2.87 -16.42 7.31
N PHE A 354 2.21 -15.34 7.76
CA PHE A 354 2.81 -14.01 7.77
C PHE A 354 3.99 -13.88 8.76
N TYR A 355 3.91 -14.51 9.94
CA TYR A 355 5.04 -14.59 10.86
C TYR A 355 6.25 -15.29 10.22
N HIS A 356 6.04 -16.44 9.57
CA HIS A 356 7.12 -17.14 8.88
C HIS A 356 7.67 -16.36 7.70
N PHE A 357 6.83 -15.55 7.04
CA PHE A 357 7.30 -14.59 6.05
C PHE A 357 8.24 -13.55 6.68
N CYS A 358 7.93 -13.00 7.85
CA CYS A 358 8.82 -12.06 8.55
C CYS A 358 10.18 -12.70 8.93
N GLU A 359 10.17 -13.93 9.46
CA GLU A 359 11.42 -14.67 9.75
C GLU A 359 12.23 -14.93 8.47
N MET A 360 11.56 -15.37 7.39
CA MET A 360 12.18 -15.56 6.09
C MET A 360 12.75 -14.26 5.53
N TYR A 361 12.01 -13.15 5.67
CA TYR A 361 12.44 -11.83 5.25
C TYR A 361 13.74 -11.48 5.99
N LEU A 362 13.78 -11.57 7.32
CA LEU A 362 14.98 -11.31 8.16
C LEU A 362 16.21 -12.08 7.72
N LEU A 363 16.05 -13.37 7.46
CA LEU A 363 17.15 -14.26 7.11
C LEU A 363 17.66 -14.03 5.68
N PHE A 364 16.77 -13.70 4.75
CA PHE A 364 17.12 -13.59 3.34
C PHE A 364 17.31 -12.13 2.90
N LYS A 365 18.55 -11.62 2.98
CA LYS A 365 18.92 -10.20 2.73
C LYS A 365 18.44 -9.67 1.37
N ASN A 366 18.54 -10.48 0.33
CA ASN A 366 18.26 -10.07 -1.05
C ASN A 366 16.83 -10.38 -1.52
N LEU A 367 15.87 -10.56 -0.59
CA LEU A 367 14.54 -11.07 -0.94
C LEU A 367 13.83 -10.18 -1.97
N GLU A 368 13.89 -8.86 -1.78
CA GLU A 368 13.20 -7.89 -2.64
C GLU A 368 13.70 -7.90 -4.10
N SER A 369 14.91 -8.42 -4.34
CA SER A 369 15.52 -8.52 -5.66
C SER A 369 15.11 -9.78 -6.42
N LEU A 370 14.65 -10.83 -5.71
CA LEU A 370 14.34 -12.12 -6.34
C LEU A 370 13.28 -12.02 -7.45
N PRO A 371 12.20 -11.22 -7.34
CA PRO A 371 11.25 -11.05 -8.45
C PRO A 371 11.90 -10.48 -9.72
N ASP A 372 12.89 -9.62 -9.59
CA ASP A 372 13.63 -9.05 -10.73
C ASP A 372 14.57 -10.10 -11.34
N VAL A 373 15.22 -10.91 -10.51
CA VAL A 373 16.07 -12.05 -10.92
C VAL A 373 15.24 -13.10 -11.66
N ALA A 374 14.06 -13.42 -11.13
CA ALA A 374 13.07 -14.32 -11.72
C ALA A 374 12.43 -13.78 -13.02
N GLY A 375 12.65 -12.50 -13.36
CA GLY A 375 12.11 -11.88 -14.57
C GLY A 375 10.65 -11.42 -14.46
N TYR A 376 10.05 -11.46 -13.28
CA TYR A 376 8.63 -11.11 -13.06
C TYR A 376 8.33 -9.62 -13.27
N ARG A 377 9.22 -8.71 -12.85
CA ARG A 377 9.00 -7.25 -12.93
C ARG A 377 9.50 -6.60 -14.24
N ARG A 378 9.99 -7.39 -15.22
CA ARG A 378 10.72 -6.86 -16.38
C ARG A 378 9.82 -6.13 -17.40
N LYS A 379 9.56 -4.85 -17.12
CA LYS A 379 9.27 -3.81 -18.15
C LYS A 379 10.25 -2.63 -18.10
N GLN A 380 11.14 -2.57 -17.11
CA GLN A 380 12.26 -1.62 -17.13
C GLN A 380 13.47 -2.34 -17.73
N LYS A 381 14.02 -1.82 -18.83
CA LYS A 381 15.23 -2.29 -19.50
C LYS A 381 16.46 -2.08 -18.58
N LYS A 382 16.58 -2.85 -17.50
CA LYS A 382 17.86 -2.95 -16.77
C LYS A 382 18.80 -3.80 -17.61
N SER A 383 20.07 -3.39 -17.64
CA SER A 383 21.09 -4.07 -18.43
C SER A 383 21.30 -5.47 -17.88
N ARG A 384 21.40 -6.48 -18.74
CA ARG A 384 21.67 -7.88 -18.35
C ARG A 384 22.94 -8.03 -17.49
N LYS A 385 23.85 -7.04 -17.55
CA LYS A 385 25.05 -6.95 -16.71
C LYS A 385 24.74 -6.74 -15.23
N ASP A 386 23.64 -6.05 -14.88
CA ASP A 386 23.28 -5.77 -13.48
C ASP A 386 22.79 -7.06 -12.76
N LEU A 387 22.18 -7.98 -13.51
CA LEU A 387 21.73 -9.28 -13.00
C LEU A 387 22.88 -10.29 -12.80
N GLN A 388 23.94 -10.19 -13.60
CA GLN A 388 25.14 -11.02 -13.43
C GLN A 388 25.94 -10.60 -12.20
N GLY A 389 25.89 -9.31 -11.82
CA GLY A 389 26.44 -8.85 -10.54
C GLY A 389 25.76 -9.50 -9.32
N LEU A 390 24.43 -9.62 -9.32
CA LEU A 390 23.70 -10.27 -8.22
C LEU A 390 24.04 -11.77 -8.03
N THR A 391 24.50 -12.45 -9.08
CA THR A 391 24.85 -13.88 -9.05
C THR A 391 26.34 -14.15 -8.87
N HIS A 392 27.22 -13.19 -9.18
CA HIS A 392 28.67 -13.38 -9.12
C HIS A 392 29.39 -12.61 -8.00
N THR A 393 28.75 -11.65 -7.31
CA THR A 393 29.48 -10.74 -6.39
C THR A 393 29.52 -11.18 -4.93
N THR A 394 28.87 -12.27 -4.53
CA THR A 394 29.05 -12.80 -3.17
C THR A 394 29.80 -14.11 -3.24
N ALA A 395 31.08 -14.09 -2.88
CA ALA A 395 31.72 -15.28 -2.34
C ALA A 395 30.86 -15.72 -1.15
N THR A 396 29.96 -16.70 -1.38
CA THR A 396 29.03 -17.20 -0.37
C THR A 396 29.85 -17.70 0.81
N THR A 397 29.75 -16.98 1.92
CA THR A 397 30.31 -17.46 3.18
C THR A 397 29.46 -18.64 3.67
N SER A 398 30.02 -19.47 4.56
CA SER A 398 29.24 -20.56 5.19
C SER A 398 27.99 -20.05 5.91
N ASP A 399 28.05 -18.81 6.42
CA ASP A 399 26.96 -18.18 7.16
C ASP A 399 25.80 -17.84 6.21
N ASP A 400 26.10 -17.35 4.99
CA ASP A 400 25.08 -17.05 3.97
C ASP A 400 24.34 -18.32 3.51
N GLU A 401 25.01 -19.47 3.47
CA GLU A 401 24.38 -20.76 3.14
C GLU A 401 23.42 -21.23 4.25
N ASN A 402 23.81 -21.06 5.52
CA ASN A 402 22.96 -21.39 6.65
C ASN A 402 21.72 -20.48 6.72
N GLU A 403 21.91 -19.16 6.60
CA GLU A 403 20.81 -18.18 6.55
C GLU A 403 19.83 -18.51 5.41
N ARG A 404 20.34 -18.82 4.21
CA ARG A 404 19.53 -19.22 3.05
C ARG A 404 18.73 -20.50 3.32
N THR A 405 19.36 -21.50 3.92
CA THR A 405 18.70 -22.78 4.25
C THR A 405 17.60 -22.58 5.29
N GLN A 406 17.81 -21.73 6.30
CA GLN A 406 16.79 -21.38 7.28
C GLN A 406 15.64 -20.57 6.67
N ALA A 407 15.94 -19.63 5.77
CA ALA A 407 14.91 -18.91 5.03
C ALA A 407 14.05 -19.86 4.18
N SER A 408 14.67 -20.83 3.51
CA SER A 408 14.00 -21.89 2.76
C SER A 408 13.11 -22.75 3.68
N HIS A 409 13.56 -23.09 4.89
CA HIS A 409 12.74 -23.77 5.88
C HIS A 409 11.48 -22.97 6.26
N HIS A 410 11.60 -21.66 6.49
CA HIS A 410 10.44 -20.80 6.75
C HIS A 410 9.49 -20.68 5.55
N ALA A 411 10.00 -20.70 4.32
CA ALA A 411 9.18 -20.75 3.12
C ALA A 411 8.30 -22.03 3.06
N TRP A 412 8.83 -23.17 3.52
CA TRP A 412 8.07 -24.42 3.64
C TRP A 412 6.99 -24.36 4.73
N LEU A 413 7.31 -23.84 5.91
CA LEU A 413 6.32 -23.66 6.99
C LEU A 413 5.20 -22.70 6.58
N LEU A 414 5.55 -21.63 5.84
CA LEU A 414 4.57 -20.71 5.27
C LEU A 414 3.59 -21.44 4.34
N LEU A 415 4.11 -22.30 3.44
CA LEU A 415 3.28 -23.09 2.53
C LEU A 415 2.37 -24.08 3.26
N GLU A 416 2.86 -24.71 4.34
CA GLU A 416 2.09 -25.63 5.18
C GLU A 416 0.86 -24.96 5.80
N HIS A 417 1.04 -23.79 6.41
CA HIS A 417 -0.07 -23.05 7.01
C HIS A 417 -1.08 -22.52 5.97
N ILE A 418 -0.58 -22.17 4.79
CA ILE A 418 -1.42 -21.77 3.65
C ILE A 418 -2.27 -22.95 3.16
N SER A 419 -1.72 -24.15 3.08
CA SER A 419 -2.41 -25.33 2.57
C SER A 419 -3.53 -25.83 3.51
N ALA A 420 -3.49 -25.46 4.79
CA ALA A 420 -4.45 -25.90 5.80
C ALA A 420 -5.78 -25.12 5.79
N ARG A 421 -5.96 -24.13 4.90
CA ARG A 421 -7.11 -23.21 4.89
C ARG A 421 -8.27 -23.69 4.01
N SER A 422 -9.49 -23.26 4.35
CA SER A 422 -10.70 -23.50 3.56
C SER A 422 -10.93 -22.45 2.46
N THR A 423 -10.55 -21.18 2.67
CA THR A 423 -10.72 -20.11 1.67
C THR A 423 -9.60 -19.05 1.76
N PRO A 424 -8.71 -18.92 0.76
CA PRO A 424 -7.70 -17.87 0.72
C PRO A 424 -8.32 -16.49 0.45
N ALA A 425 -8.39 -15.69 1.50
CA ALA A 425 -9.00 -14.37 1.49
C ALA A 425 -7.99 -13.22 1.53
N ALA A 426 -6.92 -13.39 2.30
CA ALA A 426 -6.03 -12.28 2.61
C ALA A 426 -5.28 -11.74 1.39
N VAL A 427 -5.39 -10.43 1.18
CA VAL A 427 -4.78 -9.67 0.06
C VAL A 427 -3.25 -9.74 0.02
N TRP A 428 -2.58 -10.09 1.13
CA TRP A 428 -1.12 -10.20 1.18
C TRP A 428 -0.59 -11.60 0.82
N LEU A 429 -1.44 -12.63 0.89
CA LEU A 429 -1.04 -14.02 0.71
C LEU A 429 -0.41 -14.32 -0.65
N PRO A 430 -0.95 -13.84 -1.79
CA PRO A 430 -0.33 -14.06 -3.10
C PRO A 430 1.13 -13.63 -3.14
N VAL A 431 1.40 -12.42 -2.61
CA VAL A 431 2.72 -11.81 -2.66
C VAL A 431 3.69 -12.58 -1.77
N ILE A 432 3.34 -12.85 -0.50
CA ILE A 432 4.27 -13.55 0.41
C ILE A 432 4.54 -15.00 -0.03
N LEU A 433 3.53 -15.69 -0.58
CA LEU A 433 3.66 -17.04 -1.09
C LEU A 433 4.57 -17.09 -2.33
N TYR A 434 4.41 -16.14 -3.23
CA TYR A 434 5.27 -16.01 -4.40
C TYR A 434 6.72 -15.73 -4.00
N MET A 435 6.96 -14.80 -3.07
CA MET A 435 8.31 -14.53 -2.56
C MET A 435 8.92 -15.76 -1.87
N ALA A 436 8.14 -16.53 -1.12
CA ALA A 436 8.58 -17.78 -0.50
C ALA A 436 8.98 -18.83 -1.55
N ALA A 437 8.21 -18.97 -2.62
CA ALA A 437 8.55 -19.84 -3.74
C ALA A 437 9.88 -19.44 -4.39
N LEU A 438 10.15 -18.13 -4.51
CA LEU A 438 11.40 -17.63 -5.05
C LEU A 438 12.61 -17.92 -4.14
N VAL A 439 12.44 -17.91 -2.82
CA VAL A 439 13.51 -18.32 -1.88
C VAL A 439 13.86 -19.80 -2.08
N VAL A 440 12.85 -20.66 -2.19
CA VAL A 440 13.05 -22.09 -2.45
C VAL A 440 13.73 -22.30 -3.79
N TRP A 441 13.26 -21.65 -4.84
CA TRP A 441 13.89 -21.68 -6.17
C TRP A 441 15.36 -21.25 -6.11
N TYR A 442 15.64 -20.13 -5.45
CA TYR A 442 17.00 -19.61 -5.33
C TYR A 442 17.93 -20.53 -4.54
N ASP A 443 17.45 -21.12 -3.43
CA ASP A 443 18.20 -22.10 -2.65
C ASP A 443 18.52 -23.37 -3.46
N ILE A 444 17.57 -23.89 -4.26
CA ILE A 444 17.83 -25.04 -5.14
C ILE A 444 18.88 -24.69 -6.20
N CYS A 445 18.74 -23.55 -6.90
CA CYS A 445 19.72 -23.08 -7.90
C CYS A 445 21.13 -22.94 -7.31
N SER A 446 21.23 -22.39 -6.09
CA SER A 446 22.52 -22.15 -5.43
C SER A 446 23.27 -23.44 -5.06
N ARG A 447 22.56 -24.58 -4.95
CA ARG A 447 23.12 -25.86 -4.53
C ARG A 447 23.54 -26.77 -5.69
N GLN A 448 23.32 -26.39 -6.95
CA GLN A 448 23.57 -27.26 -8.11
C GLN A 448 25.04 -27.73 -8.28
N GLY A 449 26.00 -27.15 -7.56
CA GLY A 449 27.39 -27.63 -7.48
C GLY A 449 27.67 -28.70 -6.42
N SER A 450 26.78 -28.88 -5.44
CA SER A 450 26.85 -29.96 -4.45
C SER A 450 25.82 -31.03 -4.83
N ARG A 451 26.06 -32.31 -4.50
CA ARG A 451 25.21 -33.46 -4.89
C ARG A 451 23.82 -33.49 -4.20
N SER A 452 23.26 -32.32 -3.89
CA SER A 452 22.07 -32.12 -3.09
C SER A 452 20.78 -32.27 -3.90
N HIS A 453 19.90 -33.14 -3.42
CA HIS A 453 18.64 -33.53 -4.03
C HIS A 453 17.53 -32.50 -3.79
N GLY A 454 17.35 -31.56 -4.69
CA GLY A 454 16.16 -30.70 -4.75
C GLY A 454 15.63 -30.64 -6.18
N SER A 455 14.46 -31.24 -6.44
CA SER A 455 13.83 -31.13 -7.76
C SER A 455 13.12 -29.79 -7.89
N MET A 456 13.31 -29.05 -8.99
CA MET A 456 12.51 -27.85 -9.29
C MET A 456 11.01 -28.13 -9.38
N MET A 457 10.61 -29.41 -9.47
CA MET A 457 9.21 -29.81 -9.42
C MET A 457 8.51 -29.35 -8.14
N VAL A 458 9.24 -29.12 -7.04
CA VAL A 458 8.64 -28.64 -5.78
C VAL A 458 7.97 -27.27 -5.92
N LEU A 459 8.35 -26.45 -6.91
CA LEU A 459 7.68 -25.18 -7.21
C LEU A 459 6.21 -25.37 -7.62
N HIS A 460 5.83 -26.55 -8.12
CA HIS A 460 4.43 -26.85 -8.48
C HIS A 460 3.50 -26.82 -7.26
N LEU A 461 4.01 -27.03 -6.04
CA LEU A 461 3.21 -26.90 -4.83
C LEU A 461 2.78 -25.45 -4.61
N PHE A 462 3.69 -24.50 -4.81
CA PHE A 462 3.40 -23.07 -4.75
C PHE A 462 2.50 -22.62 -5.91
N VAL A 463 2.73 -23.12 -7.12
CA VAL A 463 1.88 -22.86 -8.30
C VAL A 463 0.45 -23.31 -8.05
N LYS A 464 0.26 -24.51 -7.50
CA LYS A 464 -1.07 -25.05 -7.16
C LYS A 464 -1.79 -24.13 -6.18
N GLU A 465 -1.11 -23.71 -5.12
CA GLU A 465 -1.68 -22.80 -4.12
C GLU A 465 -2.01 -21.42 -4.70
N LEU A 466 -1.12 -20.83 -5.50
CA LEU A 466 -1.38 -19.55 -6.17
C LEU A 466 -2.59 -19.63 -7.09
N ARG A 467 -2.68 -20.68 -7.93
CA ARG A 467 -3.84 -20.91 -8.81
C ARG A 467 -5.15 -21.15 -8.07
N GLY A 468 -5.08 -21.64 -6.83
CA GLY A 468 -6.24 -21.81 -5.96
C GLY A 468 -6.77 -20.50 -5.37
N MET A 469 -6.03 -19.40 -5.48
CA MET A 469 -6.47 -18.08 -5.00
C MET A 469 -7.22 -17.33 -6.10
N HIS A 470 -8.17 -16.48 -5.69
CA HIS A 470 -9.02 -15.72 -6.60
C HIS A 470 -8.40 -14.42 -7.13
N TRP A 471 -7.19 -14.06 -6.66
CA TRP A 471 -6.54 -12.81 -7.02
C TRP A 471 -5.89 -12.88 -8.42
N PRO A 472 -6.08 -11.88 -9.30
CA PRO A 472 -5.55 -11.95 -10.65
C PRO A 472 -4.01 -12.04 -10.73
N CYS A 473 -3.30 -11.36 -9.83
CA CYS A 473 -1.84 -11.39 -9.78
C CYS A 473 -1.27 -12.80 -9.57
N CYS A 474 -2.06 -13.72 -9.00
CA CYS A 474 -1.64 -15.10 -8.80
C CYS A 474 -1.39 -15.83 -10.11
N LEU A 475 -2.14 -15.53 -11.17
CA LEU A 475 -1.95 -16.18 -12.47
C LEU A 475 -0.59 -15.82 -13.06
N ASP A 476 -0.20 -14.55 -12.99
CA ASP A 476 1.09 -14.07 -13.48
C ASP A 476 2.25 -14.64 -12.64
N MET A 477 2.08 -14.68 -11.31
CA MET A 477 3.06 -15.26 -10.38
C MET A 477 3.24 -16.76 -10.63
N ALA A 478 2.14 -17.50 -10.77
CA ALA A 478 2.15 -18.93 -11.06
C ALA A 478 2.84 -19.23 -12.41
N THR A 479 2.50 -18.46 -13.45
CA THR A 479 3.11 -18.59 -14.78
C THR A 479 4.62 -18.34 -14.72
N ASN A 480 5.06 -17.34 -13.94
CA ASN A 480 6.48 -17.10 -13.73
C ASN A 480 7.18 -18.29 -13.05
N LEU A 481 6.60 -18.85 -11.99
CA LEU A 481 7.16 -20.02 -11.31
C LEU A 481 7.25 -21.26 -12.21
N GLU A 482 6.26 -21.50 -13.07
CA GLU A 482 6.30 -22.59 -14.05
C GLU A 482 7.43 -22.42 -15.06
N GLN A 483 7.66 -21.19 -15.53
CA GLN A 483 8.79 -20.87 -16.39
C GLN A 483 10.10 -21.19 -15.69
N LEU A 484 10.28 -20.78 -14.43
CA LEU A 484 11.47 -21.10 -13.64
C LEU A 484 11.66 -22.61 -13.46
N ALA A 485 10.58 -23.35 -13.20
CA ALA A 485 10.62 -24.80 -13.06
C ALA A 485 11.07 -25.51 -14.35
N SER A 486 10.71 -24.97 -15.52
CA SER A 486 11.07 -25.53 -16.84
C SER A 486 12.51 -25.22 -17.30
N GLN A 487 13.14 -24.15 -16.81
CA GLN A 487 14.44 -23.67 -17.30
C GLN A 487 15.63 -24.54 -16.93
N THR A 488 15.48 -25.47 -15.99
CA THR A 488 16.60 -26.27 -15.45
C THR A 488 16.96 -27.51 -16.28
N GLY A 489 16.30 -27.72 -17.43
CA GLY A 489 16.65 -28.80 -18.37
C GLY A 489 17.79 -28.49 -19.36
N ASN A 490 18.31 -27.25 -19.39
CA ASN A 490 19.22 -26.77 -20.45
C ASN A 490 20.53 -26.12 -19.94
N VAL A 491 20.94 -26.37 -18.70
CA VAL A 491 22.21 -25.85 -18.13
C VAL A 491 23.22 -26.96 -17.97
#